data_AF-A0A2G6H9C4-F1
#
_entry.id   AF-A0A2G6H9C4-F1
#
_cell.length_a   1.000
_cell.length_b   1.000
_cell.length_c   1.000
_cell.angle_alpha   90.00
_cell.angle_beta   90.00
_cell.angle_gamma   90.00
#
_symmetry.space_group_name_H-M   'P 1'
#
loop_
_entity.id
_entity.type
_entity.pdbx_description
1 polymer ?
#
loop_
_entity_poly.entity_id
_entity_poly.type
_entity_poly.pdbx_seq_one_letter_code
_entity_poly.pdbx_strand_id
1 'polypeptide(L)'
;MDYNTLDKNLQLHTTIAMPIGQSQVTVFDVFDSIKDNLYGSDKEKNYVFLTFTDTNTIEMMNSGTNKIVIPEREQILNLTQIIGDEVIRKNKLYFYNPIVTMTFKNPLTALLNFNISSVYATNGTDVVYANFNGTPTTTIPLIPSPQNGQFGDTEFTFDRTNGGTHLLFRLQEPKELGIKYSVEVAPNEDISDEVFPQTATLITTVKLPFHFDAKSELRSIDTIRDVNLDLATQEGGIEFEELNLELKFHNHLPVQTNATIRFIDMLGNEICRKENISVDSPEVDANGFAQEPFITDILIKFNSSETKEIKNTKNIIIEYAITGKTEDSQINIKGTDWVKLFISAYIKGTVNQNIDDIINK
;
A
#
# COMPACT_ATOMS: atom_id res chain seq x y z
N MET A 1 -21.60 -70.81 5.98
CA MET A 1 -21.82 -69.60 5.16
C MET A 1 -21.06 -69.78 3.88
N ASP A 2 -21.71 -69.60 2.74
CA ASP A 2 -21.06 -69.69 1.43
C ASP A 2 -20.32 -68.37 1.16
N TYR A 3 -19.00 -68.44 0.99
CA TYR A 3 -18.16 -67.27 0.68
C TYR A 3 -18.65 -66.52 -0.57
N ASN A 4 -19.30 -67.22 -1.49
CA ASN A 4 -19.87 -66.63 -2.72
C ASN A 4 -21.12 -65.76 -2.46
N THR A 5 -21.64 -65.73 -1.24
CA THR A 5 -22.87 -65.00 -0.87
C THR A 5 -22.64 -63.86 0.12
N LEU A 6 -21.40 -63.64 0.58
CA LEU A 6 -21.03 -62.51 1.42
C LEU A 6 -20.93 -61.24 0.59
N ASP A 7 -21.45 -60.12 1.10
CA ASP A 7 -21.24 -58.80 0.50
C ASP A 7 -19.74 -58.51 0.48
N LYS A 8 -19.21 -58.34 -0.74
CA LYS A 8 -17.77 -58.18 -0.97
C LYS A 8 -17.34 -56.72 -1.01
N ASN A 9 -18.28 -55.80 -0.81
CA ASN A 9 -17.99 -54.37 -0.75
C ASN A 9 -17.52 -54.00 0.66
N LEU A 10 -16.23 -53.67 0.77
CA LEU A 10 -15.65 -53.09 1.97
C LEU A 10 -15.67 -51.57 1.84
N GLN A 11 -16.36 -50.90 2.77
CA GLN A 11 -16.33 -49.45 2.93
C GLN A 11 -15.30 -49.07 4.01
N LEU A 12 -14.27 -48.34 3.61
CA LEU A 12 -13.27 -47.80 4.52
C LEU A 12 -13.45 -46.28 4.61
N HIS A 13 -13.86 -45.82 5.80
CA HIS A 13 -13.88 -44.39 6.10
C HIS A 13 -12.45 -43.90 6.33
N THR A 14 -12.04 -42.87 5.59
CA THR A 14 -10.70 -42.28 5.68
C THR A 14 -10.78 -40.77 5.87
N THR A 15 -9.72 -40.20 6.41
CA THR A 15 -9.52 -38.76 6.51
C THR A 15 -8.15 -38.43 5.95
N ILE A 16 -8.11 -37.47 5.03
CA ILE A 16 -6.89 -36.96 4.42
C ILE A 16 -6.73 -35.50 4.81
N ALA A 17 -5.55 -35.16 5.30
CA ALA A 17 -5.10 -33.78 5.41
C ALA A 17 -4.10 -33.52 4.28
N MET A 18 -4.32 -32.49 3.47
CA MET A 18 -3.41 -32.12 2.38
C MET A 18 -3.14 -30.62 2.36
N PRO A 19 -1.88 -30.18 2.16
CA PRO A 19 -1.56 -28.78 1.97
C PRO A 19 -2.09 -28.32 0.60
N ILE A 20 -2.76 -27.18 0.57
CA ILE A 20 -3.32 -26.61 -0.66
C ILE A 20 -2.41 -25.54 -1.24
N GLY A 21 -1.83 -24.73 -0.36
CA GLY A 21 -0.92 -23.67 -0.76
C GLY A 21 -0.73 -22.66 0.34
N GLN A 22 0.04 -21.63 0.01
CA GLN A 22 0.29 -20.50 0.88
C GLN A 22 0.15 -19.19 0.09
N SER A 23 -0.29 -18.16 0.79
CA SER A 23 -0.29 -16.78 0.34
C SER A 23 0.60 -15.97 1.28
N GLN A 24 1.32 -15.00 0.72
CA GLN A 24 2.09 -14.05 1.50
C GLN A 24 1.91 -12.67 0.88
N VAL A 25 1.49 -11.73 1.71
CA VAL A 25 1.42 -10.32 1.36
C VAL A 25 2.35 -9.56 2.28
N THR A 26 3.33 -8.88 1.69
CA THR A 26 4.19 -7.90 2.33
C THR A 26 3.67 -6.49 2.06
N VAL A 27 4.20 -5.48 2.75
CA VAL A 27 3.83 -4.09 2.45
C VAL A 27 4.17 -3.72 1.01
N PHE A 28 5.25 -4.26 0.44
CA PHE A 28 5.65 -3.96 -0.93
C PHE A 28 4.69 -4.56 -1.95
N ASP A 29 4.11 -5.73 -1.68
CA ASP A 29 3.12 -6.36 -2.57
C ASP A 29 1.84 -5.50 -2.68
N VAL A 30 1.45 -4.78 -1.61
CA VAL A 30 0.32 -3.83 -1.64
C VAL A 30 0.56 -2.68 -2.62
N PHE A 31 1.83 -2.33 -2.79
CA PHE A 31 2.27 -1.17 -3.54
C PHE A 31 3.10 -1.58 -4.78
N ASP A 32 3.03 -2.83 -5.23
CA ASP A 32 3.88 -3.39 -6.29
C ASP A 32 3.76 -2.65 -7.65
N SER A 33 2.67 -1.90 -7.86
CA SER A 33 2.53 -1.02 -9.03
C SER A 33 3.37 0.27 -8.97
N ILE A 34 4.02 0.55 -7.84
CA ILE A 34 4.90 1.70 -7.64
C ILE A 34 6.28 1.36 -8.18
N LYS A 35 6.93 2.31 -8.85
CA LYS A 35 8.30 2.13 -9.34
C LYS A 35 9.26 1.89 -8.16
N ASP A 36 10.05 0.82 -8.24
CA ASP A 36 10.99 0.39 -7.19
C ASP A 36 11.90 1.50 -6.65
N ASN A 37 12.28 2.45 -7.51
CA ASN A 37 13.17 3.55 -7.17
C ASN A 37 12.53 4.63 -6.27
N LEU A 38 11.23 4.52 -5.99
CA LEU A 38 10.50 5.45 -5.13
C LEU A 38 10.42 4.95 -3.68
N TYR A 39 10.78 3.71 -3.39
CA TYR A 39 10.80 3.19 -2.03
C TYR A 39 12.06 3.61 -1.29
N GLY A 40 11.87 4.05 -0.05
CA GLY A 40 12.93 4.23 0.92
C GLY A 40 12.58 3.59 2.26
N SER A 41 13.61 3.33 3.06
CA SER A 41 13.47 2.92 4.45
C SER A 41 14.22 3.89 5.35
N ASP A 42 13.56 4.33 6.42
CA ASP A 42 14.18 5.14 7.46
C ASP A 42 14.66 4.17 8.55
N LYS A 43 15.97 3.87 8.56
CA LYS A 43 16.53 2.86 9.48
C LYS A 43 16.43 3.27 10.94
N GLU A 44 16.45 4.56 11.24
CA GLU A 44 16.39 5.07 12.61
C GLU A 44 14.97 5.00 13.16
N LYS A 45 13.99 5.33 12.32
CA LYS A 45 12.57 5.34 12.71
C LYS A 45 11.81 4.07 12.33
N ASN A 46 12.48 3.14 11.66
CA ASN A 46 12.00 1.82 11.27
C ASN A 46 10.68 1.80 10.46
N TYR A 47 10.48 2.77 9.57
CA TYR A 47 9.32 2.79 8.67
C TYR A 47 9.75 2.86 7.20
N VAL A 48 8.87 2.38 6.32
CA VAL A 48 9.01 2.51 4.86
C VAL A 48 8.31 3.78 4.39
N PHE A 49 8.81 4.39 3.34
CA PHE A 49 8.19 5.57 2.75
C PHE A 49 8.28 5.53 1.24
N LEU A 50 7.38 6.27 0.59
CA LEU A 50 7.53 6.67 -0.79
C LEU A 50 8.24 8.01 -0.83
N THR A 51 9.18 8.16 -1.75
CA THR A 51 9.84 9.43 -2.03
C THR A 51 9.84 9.69 -3.52
N PHE A 52 9.52 10.92 -3.89
CA PHE A 52 9.64 11.37 -5.26
C PHE A 52 10.15 12.80 -5.27
N THR A 53 11.02 13.06 -6.23
CA THR A 53 11.69 14.35 -6.39
C THR A 53 11.44 14.86 -7.79
N ASP A 54 11.03 16.11 -7.89
CA ASP A 54 10.94 16.83 -9.14
C ASP A 54 11.86 18.07 -9.09
N THR A 55 12.47 18.39 -10.22
CA THR A 55 13.42 19.50 -10.34
C THR A 55 12.97 20.42 -11.44
N ASN A 56 12.67 21.67 -11.06
CA ASN A 56 12.28 22.70 -12.00
C ASN A 56 13.43 23.71 -12.17
N THR A 57 13.81 23.94 -13.42
CA THR A 57 14.81 24.95 -13.80
C THR A 57 14.08 26.22 -14.18
N ILE A 58 14.38 27.31 -13.49
CA ILE A 58 13.60 28.55 -13.59
C ILE A 58 14.49 29.66 -14.13
N GLU A 59 14.10 30.23 -15.27
CA GLU A 59 14.74 31.42 -15.81
C GLU A 59 14.28 32.66 -15.05
N MET A 60 15.25 33.39 -14.51
CA MET A 60 15.08 34.64 -13.79
C MET A 60 15.31 35.80 -14.75
N MET A 61 14.35 36.71 -14.79
CA MET A 61 14.39 37.89 -15.65
C MET A 61 14.29 39.16 -14.81
N ASN A 62 14.94 40.22 -15.27
CA ASN A 62 14.74 41.55 -14.71
C ASN A 62 13.52 42.19 -15.39
N SER A 63 12.43 42.39 -14.65
CA SER A 63 11.20 43.00 -15.16
C SER A 63 11.28 44.52 -15.34
N GLY A 64 12.44 45.14 -15.08
CA GLY A 64 12.57 46.59 -14.93
C GLY A 64 12.01 47.08 -13.58
N THR A 65 12.59 48.14 -13.03
CA THR A 65 12.26 48.74 -11.71
C THR A 65 12.49 47.86 -10.47
N ASN A 66 13.52 47.00 -10.46
CA ASN A 66 14.00 46.23 -9.30
C ASN A 66 12.93 45.38 -8.58
N LYS A 67 11.84 44.97 -9.24
CA LYS A 67 10.64 44.53 -8.50
C LYS A 67 10.07 43.15 -8.77
N ILE A 68 10.49 42.37 -9.76
CA ILE A 68 10.04 40.97 -9.88
C ILE A 68 11.16 40.14 -10.52
N VAL A 69 11.43 38.95 -9.98
CA VAL A 69 12.47 38.06 -10.53
C VAL A 69 11.89 36.77 -11.10
N ILE A 70 10.82 36.24 -10.52
CA ILE A 70 10.02 35.15 -11.09
C ILE A 70 8.54 35.46 -10.82
N PRO A 71 7.69 35.67 -11.85
CA PRO A 71 6.25 35.86 -11.66
C PRO A 71 5.61 34.57 -11.10
N GLU A 72 4.32 34.60 -10.75
CA GLU A 72 3.65 33.39 -10.25
C GLU A 72 3.81 32.22 -11.24
N ARG A 73 4.32 31.11 -10.73
CA ARG A 73 4.54 29.84 -11.41
C ARG A 73 3.82 28.73 -10.65
N GLU A 74 3.63 27.63 -11.34
CA GLU A 74 3.06 26.43 -10.77
C GLU A 74 3.91 25.21 -11.14
N GLN A 75 4.25 24.40 -10.14
CA GLN A 75 4.85 23.07 -10.32
C GLN A 75 3.79 22.03 -9.95
N ILE A 76 3.59 21.03 -10.83
CA ILE A 76 2.59 19.97 -10.63
C ILE A 76 3.29 18.62 -10.64
N LEU A 77 3.08 17.85 -9.57
CA LEU A 77 3.52 16.47 -9.47
C LEU A 77 2.31 15.55 -9.70
N ASN A 78 2.38 14.72 -10.73
CA ASN A 78 1.32 13.79 -11.10
C ASN A 78 1.41 12.51 -10.26
N LEU A 79 0.53 12.38 -9.26
CA LEU A 79 0.53 11.26 -8.31
C LEU A 79 0.12 9.94 -8.97
N THR A 80 -0.76 9.96 -9.97
CA THR A 80 -1.14 8.77 -10.76
C THR A 80 0.08 8.09 -11.39
N GLN A 81 0.99 8.88 -11.98
CA GLN A 81 2.21 8.36 -12.62
C GLN A 81 3.26 7.85 -11.62
N ILE A 82 3.14 8.25 -10.34
CA ILE A 82 4.10 7.98 -9.27
C ILE A 82 3.65 6.77 -8.43
N ILE A 83 2.40 6.79 -7.95
CA ILE A 83 1.84 5.82 -7.00
C ILE A 83 1.03 4.72 -7.75
N GLY A 84 0.63 4.98 -8.99
CA GLY A 84 -0.19 4.05 -9.79
C GLY A 84 -1.68 4.19 -9.51
N ASP A 85 -2.48 4.24 -10.58
CA ASP A 85 -3.93 4.44 -10.49
C ASP A 85 -4.66 3.33 -9.73
N GLU A 86 -4.14 2.10 -9.75
CA GLU A 86 -4.79 0.97 -9.09
C GLU A 86 -4.62 1.03 -7.58
N VAL A 87 -3.42 1.38 -7.10
CA VAL A 87 -3.16 1.64 -5.68
C VAL A 87 -4.03 2.79 -5.18
N ILE A 88 -4.08 3.90 -5.93
CA ILE A 88 -4.87 5.07 -5.56
C ILE A 88 -6.37 4.74 -5.47
N ARG A 89 -6.90 3.92 -6.39
CA ARG A 89 -8.34 3.56 -6.43
C ARG A 89 -8.74 2.50 -5.41
N LYS A 90 -7.87 1.52 -5.14
CA LYS A 90 -8.19 0.41 -4.23
C LYS A 90 -8.04 0.76 -2.76
N ASN A 91 -7.23 1.77 -2.45
CA ASN A 91 -6.82 2.07 -1.08
C ASN A 91 -7.35 3.44 -0.63
N LYS A 92 -7.57 3.56 0.68
CA LYS A 92 -7.91 4.82 1.33
C LYS A 92 -6.75 5.19 2.26
N LEU A 93 -5.79 5.93 1.74
CA LEU A 93 -4.51 6.17 2.41
C LEU A 93 -4.46 7.57 3.01
N TYR A 94 -4.67 7.68 4.32
CA TYR A 94 -4.51 8.94 5.03
C TYR A 94 -3.15 8.99 5.69
N PHE A 95 -2.16 9.56 5.02
CA PHE A 95 -0.81 9.66 5.55
C PHE A 95 -0.77 10.52 6.82
N TYR A 96 -0.14 10.02 7.90
CA TYR A 96 -0.04 10.71 9.17
C TYR A 96 0.82 11.97 9.05
N ASN A 97 2.03 11.86 8.49
CA ASN A 97 2.95 12.99 8.38
C ASN A 97 3.70 13.01 7.03
N PRO A 98 3.01 13.32 5.92
CA PRO A 98 3.68 13.66 4.66
C PRO A 98 4.69 14.79 4.87
N ILE A 99 5.86 14.68 4.26
CA ILE A 99 6.89 15.72 4.33
C ILE A 99 7.14 16.24 2.92
N VAL A 100 7.03 17.56 2.75
CA VAL A 100 7.39 18.26 1.50
C VAL A 100 8.62 19.10 1.80
N THR A 101 9.75 18.75 1.20
CA THR A 101 10.99 19.53 1.28
C THR A 101 11.20 20.23 -0.05
N MET A 102 11.46 21.53 0.01
CA MET A 102 11.85 22.31 -1.14
C MET A 102 13.24 22.90 -0.92
N THR A 103 14.09 22.75 -1.92
CA THR A 103 15.41 23.37 -1.97
C THR A 103 15.43 24.34 -3.13
N PHE A 104 15.56 25.63 -2.83
CA PHE A 104 15.73 26.66 -3.85
C PHE A 104 17.20 27.07 -3.93
N LYS A 105 17.75 27.01 -5.13
CA LYS A 105 19.11 27.46 -5.44
C LYS A 105 19.07 28.86 -6.02
N ASN A 106 19.37 29.86 -5.17
CA ASN A 106 19.38 31.26 -5.54
C ASN A 106 20.71 31.61 -6.23
N PRO A 107 20.70 32.02 -7.51
CA PRO A 107 21.92 32.38 -8.22
C PRO A 107 22.36 33.84 -7.94
N LEU A 108 21.49 34.68 -7.38
CA LEU A 108 21.74 36.10 -7.16
C LEU A 108 22.42 36.35 -5.81
N THR A 109 23.32 37.33 -5.76
CA THR A 109 23.96 37.80 -4.52
C THR A 109 23.04 38.66 -3.65
N ALA A 110 21.88 39.05 -4.17
CA ALA A 110 20.83 39.73 -3.45
C ALA A 110 19.92 38.77 -2.65
N LEU A 111 19.34 39.28 -1.56
CA LEU A 111 18.33 38.58 -0.79
C LEU A 111 17.01 38.52 -1.57
N LEU A 112 16.45 37.31 -1.69
CA LEU A 112 15.17 37.07 -2.36
C LEU A 112 14.14 36.54 -1.37
N ASN A 113 12.87 36.74 -1.67
CA ASN A 113 11.75 36.13 -0.97
C ASN A 113 11.07 35.10 -1.89
N PHE A 114 10.98 33.86 -1.43
CA PHE A 114 10.18 32.81 -2.05
C PHE A 114 8.78 32.86 -1.46
N ASN A 115 7.82 33.33 -2.24
CA ASN A 115 6.43 33.49 -1.82
C ASN A 115 5.64 32.29 -2.30
N ILE A 116 5.10 31.50 -1.37
CA ILE A 116 4.20 30.40 -1.67
C ILE A 116 2.78 30.93 -1.58
N SER A 117 2.10 30.96 -2.72
CA SER A 117 0.67 31.29 -2.82
C SER A 117 -0.18 30.13 -2.31
N SER A 118 0.22 28.90 -2.64
CA SER A 118 -0.40 27.69 -2.10
C SER A 118 0.42 26.44 -2.37
N VAL A 119 0.26 25.45 -1.48
CA VAL A 119 0.53 24.04 -1.77
C VAL A 119 -0.81 23.33 -1.68
N TYR A 120 -1.16 22.51 -2.66
CA TYR A 120 -2.47 21.88 -2.70
C TYR A 120 -2.42 20.50 -3.33
N ALA A 121 -3.42 19.68 -3.05
CA ALA A 121 -3.70 18.43 -3.74
C ALA A 121 -5.10 18.46 -4.35
N THR A 122 -5.30 17.74 -5.44
CA THR A 122 -6.59 17.64 -6.12
C THR A 122 -6.85 16.23 -6.67
N ASN A 123 -8.12 15.82 -6.68
CA ASN A 123 -8.60 14.62 -7.37
C ASN A 123 -9.28 14.94 -8.72
N GLY A 124 -9.27 16.22 -9.12
CA GLY A 124 -9.93 16.78 -10.31
C GLY A 124 -11.28 17.46 -10.01
N THR A 125 -11.89 17.18 -8.86
CA THR A 125 -13.16 17.77 -8.42
C THR A 125 -12.97 18.62 -7.17
N ASP A 126 -12.30 18.06 -6.17
CA ASP A 126 -12.04 18.68 -4.88
C ASP A 126 -10.58 19.11 -4.77
N VAL A 127 -10.34 20.21 -4.06
CA VAL A 127 -8.99 20.74 -3.81
C VAL A 127 -8.81 20.94 -2.31
N VAL A 128 -7.69 20.45 -1.79
CA VAL A 128 -7.28 20.65 -0.39
C VAL A 128 -5.95 21.37 -0.35
N TYR A 129 -5.85 22.37 0.52
CA TYR A 129 -4.68 23.21 0.67
C TYR A 129 -3.88 22.86 1.92
N ALA A 130 -2.58 23.07 1.84
CA ALA A 130 -1.70 23.14 2.99
C ALA A 130 -2.13 24.29 3.90
N ASN A 131 -1.77 24.18 5.17
CA ASN A 131 -2.11 25.15 6.19
C ASN A 131 -0.85 25.55 6.96
N PHE A 132 -0.31 26.72 6.63
CA PHE A 132 0.82 27.36 7.29
C PHE A 132 0.28 28.26 8.41
N ASN A 133 0.08 27.73 9.61
CA ASN A 133 -0.39 28.51 10.77
C ASN A 133 -1.71 29.28 10.57
N GLY A 134 -2.69 28.68 9.90
CA GLY A 134 -4.01 29.24 9.62
C GLY A 134 -4.14 29.89 8.24
N THR A 135 -3.07 29.96 7.44
CA THR A 135 -3.08 30.54 6.09
C THR A 135 -2.56 29.55 5.03
N PRO A 136 -3.07 29.57 3.79
CA PRO A 136 -2.53 28.74 2.69
C PRO A 136 -1.21 29.30 2.12
N THR A 137 -0.79 30.49 2.54
CA THR A 137 0.40 31.17 2.03
C THR A 137 1.54 31.20 3.05
N THR A 138 2.78 31.29 2.57
CA THR A 138 3.94 31.60 3.41
C THR A 138 5.04 32.26 2.58
N THR A 139 5.91 33.03 3.23
CA THR A 139 7.07 33.67 2.58
C THR A 139 8.34 33.23 3.27
N ILE A 140 9.33 32.83 2.48
CA ILE A 140 10.59 32.29 2.96
C ILE A 140 11.74 33.12 2.41
N PRO A 141 12.57 33.73 3.26
CA PRO A 141 13.77 34.42 2.79
C PRO A 141 14.77 33.40 2.26
N LEU A 142 15.33 33.68 1.10
CA LEU A 142 16.29 32.84 0.41
C LEU A 142 17.72 33.31 0.71
N ILE A 143 18.59 32.38 1.06
CA ILE A 143 20.02 32.61 1.23
C ILE A 143 20.59 33.18 -0.08
N PRO A 144 21.25 34.34 -0.07
CA PRO A 144 21.90 34.88 -1.25
C PRO A 144 23.08 34.02 -1.71
N SER A 145 23.39 34.10 -2.99
CA SER A 145 24.64 33.57 -3.51
C SER A 145 25.84 34.28 -2.89
N PRO A 146 26.89 33.56 -2.47
CA PRO A 146 28.09 34.19 -1.94
C PRO A 146 28.84 35.04 -2.98
N GLN A 147 28.69 34.73 -4.27
CA GLN A 147 29.28 35.47 -5.39
C GLN A 147 28.67 35.02 -6.74
N ASN A 148 28.78 35.88 -7.75
CA ASN A 148 28.32 35.58 -9.11
C ASN A 148 28.86 34.24 -9.63
N GLY A 149 27.96 33.38 -10.12
CA GLY A 149 28.28 32.04 -10.62
C GLY A 149 28.27 30.93 -9.55
N GLN A 150 27.94 31.23 -8.30
CA GLN A 150 27.61 30.26 -7.25
C GLN A 150 26.13 30.32 -6.88
N PHE A 151 25.69 29.43 -5.99
CA PHE A 151 24.32 29.39 -5.49
C PHE A 151 24.26 29.51 -3.97
N GLY A 152 23.28 30.28 -3.50
CA GLY A 152 22.78 30.18 -2.14
C GLY A 152 21.68 29.13 -2.06
N ASP A 153 21.92 28.05 -1.30
CA ASP A 153 20.98 26.94 -1.17
C ASP A 153 20.09 27.16 0.05
N THR A 154 18.78 27.32 -0.15
CA THR A 154 17.80 27.41 0.94
C THR A 154 16.93 26.18 0.94
N GLU A 155 16.97 25.42 2.04
CA GLU A 155 16.08 24.29 2.26
C GLU A 155 14.98 24.68 3.26
N PHE A 156 13.75 24.31 2.94
CA PHE A 156 12.63 24.44 3.85
C PHE A 156 11.72 23.22 3.76
N THR A 157 11.22 22.80 4.92
CA THR A 157 10.45 21.58 5.08
C THR A 157 9.08 21.88 5.66
N PHE A 158 8.06 21.33 5.02
CA PHE A 158 6.68 21.36 5.47
C PHE A 158 6.25 19.96 5.87
N ASP A 159 5.60 19.87 7.02
CA ASP A 159 5.10 18.64 7.61
C ASP A 159 3.69 18.86 8.17
N ARG A 160 3.18 17.87 8.90
CA ARG A 160 1.86 17.94 9.55
C ARG A 160 1.73 19.19 10.43
N THR A 161 2.80 19.58 11.13
CA THR A 161 2.79 20.65 12.13
C THR A 161 2.89 22.02 11.48
N ASN A 162 3.85 22.19 10.56
CA ASN A 162 4.23 23.49 10.02
C ASN A 162 3.68 23.76 8.61
N GLY A 163 2.91 22.84 8.04
CA GLY A 163 2.22 23.04 6.77
C GLY A 163 0.90 22.28 6.64
N GLY A 164 0.44 21.60 7.69
CA GLY A 164 -0.81 20.83 7.63
C GLY A 164 -0.81 19.78 6.51
N THR A 165 0.35 19.27 6.10
CA THR A 165 0.52 18.45 4.88
C THR A 165 -0.32 17.17 4.86
N HIS A 166 -0.64 16.60 6.03
CA HIS A 166 -1.56 15.48 6.16
C HIS A 166 -2.95 15.73 5.52
N LEU A 167 -3.41 16.99 5.45
CA LEU A 167 -4.68 17.35 4.83
C LEU A 167 -4.68 17.07 3.32
N LEU A 168 -3.53 17.28 2.66
CA LEU A 168 -3.37 17.12 1.22
C LEU A 168 -3.70 15.70 0.75
N PHE A 169 -3.49 14.71 1.61
CA PHE A 169 -3.72 13.30 1.31
C PHE A 169 -4.98 12.75 2.00
N ARG A 170 -5.91 13.62 2.43
CA ARG A 170 -7.26 13.20 2.87
C ARG A 170 -8.27 13.12 1.75
N LEU A 171 -7.92 13.64 0.58
CA LEU A 171 -8.72 13.50 -0.63
C LEU A 171 -8.83 12.03 -1.00
N GLN A 172 -10.03 11.62 -1.39
CA GLN A 172 -10.20 10.34 -2.06
C GLN A 172 -9.58 10.45 -3.46
N GLU A 173 -8.71 9.50 -3.79
CA GLU A 173 -8.02 9.39 -5.08
C GLU A 173 -7.25 10.67 -5.51
N PRO A 174 -6.25 11.13 -4.74
CA PRO A 174 -5.50 12.32 -5.11
C PRO A 174 -4.68 12.07 -6.39
N LYS A 175 -4.82 12.94 -7.39
CA LYS A 175 -4.20 12.81 -8.71
C LYS A 175 -2.99 13.72 -8.88
N GLU A 176 -3.03 14.89 -8.27
CA GLU A 176 -2.01 15.92 -8.44
C GLU A 176 -1.67 16.58 -7.10
N LEU A 177 -0.39 16.92 -6.96
CA LEU A 177 0.11 17.82 -5.92
C LEU A 177 0.71 19.05 -6.62
N GLY A 178 0.12 20.23 -6.37
CA GLY A 178 0.53 21.49 -6.97
C GLY A 178 1.19 22.44 -5.97
N ILE A 179 2.18 23.19 -6.43
CA ILE A 179 2.86 24.25 -5.68
C ILE A 179 2.81 25.52 -6.53
N LYS A 180 2.09 26.54 -6.04
CA LYS A 180 2.04 27.88 -6.65
C LYS A 180 2.94 28.83 -5.89
N TYR A 181 3.86 29.48 -6.60
CA TYR A 181 4.87 30.33 -5.98
C TYR A 181 5.31 31.48 -6.89
N SER A 182 5.86 32.54 -6.29
CA SER A 182 6.60 33.61 -6.96
C SER A 182 7.92 33.86 -6.23
N VAL A 183 8.86 34.53 -6.92
CA VAL A 183 10.13 34.96 -6.29
C VAL A 183 10.39 36.42 -6.59
N GLU A 184 10.64 37.17 -5.53
CA GLU A 184 10.81 38.61 -5.59
C GLU A 184 12.07 39.03 -4.84
N VAL A 185 12.65 40.16 -5.26
CA VAL A 185 13.75 40.78 -4.52
C VAL A 185 13.23 41.25 -3.16
N ALA A 186 13.98 41.00 -2.09
CA ALA A 186 13.59 41.47 -0.76
C ALA A 186 13.58 43.01 -0.71
N PRO A 187 12.77 43.63 0.17
CA PRO A 187 12.71 45.09 0.25
C PRO A 187 14.09 45.71 0.52
N ASN A 188 14.43 46.74 -0.25
CA ASN A 188 15.68 47.52 -0.16
C ASN A 188 16.96 46.82 -0.66
N GLU A 189 16.85 45.63 -1.24
CA GLU A 189 17.98 45.03 -1.96
C GLU A 189 18.13 45.69 -3.34
N ASP A 190 19.37 45.90 -3.76
CA ASP A 190 19.69 46.37 -5.11
C ASP A 190 20.26 45.22 -5.94
N ILE A 191 19.71 45.06 -7.15
CA ILE A 191 20.11 44.04 -8.12
C ILE A 191 20.70 44.68 -9.38
N SER A 192 21.11 45.94 -9.32
CA SER A 192 21.64 46.70 -10.46
C SER A 192 22.94 46.11 -11.04
N ASP A 193 23.76 45.49 -10.20
CA ASP A 193 25.04 44.85 -10.57
C ASP A 193 24.87 43.37 -11.01
N GLU A 194 23.66 42.82 -10.95
CA GLU A 194 23.37 41.45 -11.35
C GLU A 194 23.28 41.30 -12.88
N VAL A 195 23.89 40.24 -13.41
CA VAL A 195 23.81 39.92 -14.84
C VAL A 195 22.63 39.01 -15.09
N PHE A 196 21.77 39.35 -16.05
CA PHE A 196 20.60 38.56 -16.44
C PHE A 196 20.69 38.12 -17.91
N PRO A 197 20.03 37.01 -18.32
CA PRO A 197 19.23 36.10 -17.49
C PRO A 197 20.08 35.21 -16.58
N GLN A 198 19.52 34.80 -15.44
CA GLN A 198 20.11 33.77 -14.57
C GLN A 198 19.15 32.60 -14.43
N THR A 199 19.67 31.46 -14.00
CA THR A 199 18.89 30.24 -13.85
C THR A 199 18.90 29.81 -12.39
N ALA A 200 17.72 29.83 -11.77
CA ALA A 200 17.50 29.22 -10.46
C ALA A 200 17.05 27.76 -10.62
N THR A 201 17.14 26.99 -9.55
CA THR A 201 16.63 25.62 -9.50
C THR A 201 15.76 25.46 -8.27
N LEU A 202 14.55 24.94 -8.45
CA LEU A 202 13.67 24.48 -7.39
C LEU A 202 13.63 22.96 -7.41
N ILE A 203 14.09 22.33 -6.33
CA ILE A 203 14.01 20.89 -6.14
C ILE A 203 12.92 20.64 -5.11
N THR A 204 11.88 19.92 -5.49
CA THR A 204 10.76 19.56 -4.62
C THR A 204 10.82 18.07 -4.37
N THR A 205 10.97 17.67 -3.12
CA THR A 205 10.93 16.27 -2.69
C THR A 205 9.74 16.05 -1.77
N VAL A 206 8.93 15.05 -2.09
CA VAL A 206 7.80 14.63 -1.26
C VAL A 206 8.10 13.25 -0.70
N LYS A 207 7.99 13.12 0.62
CA LYS A 207 8.15 11.87 1.35
C LYS A 207 6.82 11.50 2.02
N LEU A 208 6.27 10.35 1.65
CA LEU A 208 5.03 9.80 2.19
C LEU A 208 5.36 8.57 3.05
N PRO A 209 5.46 8.72 4.38
CA PRO A 209 5.76 7.58 5.26
C PRO A 209 4.58 6.62 5.33
N PHE A 210 4.81 5.30 5.40
CA PHE A 210 3.79 4.27 5.64
C PHE A 210 3.33 4.22 7.10
N HIS A 211 3.05 5.41 7.60
CA HIS A 211 2.40 5.69 8.86
C HIS A 211 1.14 6.46 8.51
N PHE A 212 -0.01 5.84 8.78
CA PHE A 212 -1.31 6.32 8.36
C PHE A 212 -2.16 6.73 9.58
N ASP A 213 -2.88 7.83 9.42
CA ASP A 213 -3.98 8.24 10.29
C ASP A 213 -5.06 7.15 10.33
N ALA A 214 -5.88 7.21 11.37
CA ALA A 214 -7.02 6.32 11.54
C ALA A 214 -8.01 6.40 10.37
N LYS A 215 -8.80 5.34 10.18
CA LYS A 215 -9.72 5.14 9.04
C LYS A 215 -9.05 4.96 7.68
N SER A 216 -7.73 4.84 7.66
CA SER A 216 -7.02 4.35 6.49
C SER A 216 -7.35 2.87 6.26
N GLU A 217 -7.37 2.48 5.00
CA GLU A 217 -7.67 1.13 4.56
C GLU A 217 -6.71 0.75 3.43
N LEU A 218 -5.98 -0.34 3.63
CA LEU A 218 -5.13 -0.92 2.60
C LEU A 218 -5.75 -2.23 2.10
N ARG A 219 -5.88 -2.38 0.79
CA ARG A 219 -6.39 -3.58 0.13
C ARG A 219 -5.30 -4.20 -0.70
N SER A 220 -5.06 -5.49 -0.47
CA SER A 220 -4.15 -6.29 -1.26
C SER A 220 -4.83 -7.58 -1.71
N ILE A 221 -4.44 -8.08 -2.88
CA ILE A 221 -4.98 -9.31 -3.46
C ILE A 221 -3.81 -10.23 -3.79
N ASP A 222 -3.89 -11.46 -3.33
CA ASP A 222 -2.99 -12.54 -3.70
C ASP A 222 -3.80 -13.71 -4.29
N THR A 223 -3.14 -14.57 -5.07
CA THR A 223 -3.78 -15.72 -5.72
C THR A 223 -2.92 -16.97 -5.59
N ILE A 224 -3.46 -17.98 -4.91
CA ILE A 224 -2.92 -19.34 -4.95
C ILE A 224 -3.42 -20.00 -6.23
N ARG A 225 -2.49 -20.36 -7.12
CA ARG A 225 -2.79 -20.97 -8.42
C ARG A 225 -2.59 -22.47 -8.39
N ASP A 226 -3.10 -23.14 -9.43
CA ASP A 226 -2.92 -24.57 -9.69
C ASP A 226 -3.38 -25.46 -8.52
N VAL A 227 -4.42 -25.00 -7.81
CA VAL A 227 -5.05 -25.76 -6.73
C VAL A 227 -5.64 -27.05 -7.29
N ASN A 228 -5.35 -28.15 -6.61
CA ASN A 228 -5.88 -29.46 -6.97
C ASN A 228 -6.45 -30.13 -5.71
N LEU A 229 -7.75 -29.93 -5.50
CA LEU A 229 -8.49 -30.52 -4.39
C LEU A 229 -9.03 -31.92 -4.72
N ASP A 230 -9.03 -32.33 -5.99
CA ASP A 230 -9.60 -33.60 -6.44
C ASP A 230 -8.57 -34.73 -6.57
N LEU A 231 -7.29 -34.49 -6.28
CA LEU A 231 -6.21 -35.49 -6.20
C LEU A 231 -6.61 -36.76 -5.42
N ALA A 232 -7.24 -36.60 -4.25
CA ALA A 232 -7.66 -37.74 -3.42
C ALA A 232 -8.70 -38.63 -4.13
N THR A 233 -9.59 -38.03 -4.93
CA THR A 233 -10.55 -38.73 -5.79
C THR A 233 -9.85 -39.39 -6.97
N GLN A 234 -8.96 -38.67 -7.66
CA GLN A 234 -8.32 -39.12 -8.91
C GLN A 234 -7.33 -40.27 -8.69
N GLU A 235 -6.55 -40.22 -7.61
CA GLU A 235 -5.50 -41.20 -7.33
C GLU A 235 -5.94 -42.27 -6.31
N GLY A 236 -6.81 -41.90 -5.37
CA GLY A 236 -7.22 -42.76 -4.25
C GLY A 236 -8.60 -43.38 -4.36
N GLY A 237 -9.43 -42.98 -5.33
CA GLY A 237 -10.80 -43.47 -5.48
C GLY A 237 -11.72 -43.13 -4.30
N ILE A 238 -11.40 -42.06 -3.55
CA ILE A 238 -12.15 -41.64 -2.36
C ILE A 238 -13.37 -40.83 -2.79
N GLU A 239 -14.56 -41.23 -2.36
CA GLU A 239 -15.76 -40.41 -2.50
C GLU A 239 -15.83 -39.39 -1.35
N PHE A 240 -15.97 -38.10 -1.69
CA PHE A 240 -15.96 -37.01 -0.70
C PHE A 240 -17.30 -36.93 0.04
N GLU A 241 -17.27 -37.08 1.36
CA GLU A 241 -18.43 -36.90 2.22
C GLU A 241 -18.43 -35.49 2.83
N GLU A 242 -17.27 -35.07 3.34
CA GLU A 242 -17.07 -33.75 3.95
C GLU A 242 -15.73 -33.18 3.51
N LEU A 243 -15.71 -31.88 3.22
CA LEU A 243 -14.49 -31.10 3.05
C LEU A 243 -14.52 -29.95 4.06
N ASN A 244 -13.42 -29.79 4.79
CA ASN A 244 -13.15 -28.59 5.56
C ASN A 244 -11.80 -28.00 5.13
N LEU A 245 -11.68 -26.67 5.15
CA LEU A 245 -10.40 -26.01 4.98
C LEU A 245 -9.97 -25.39 6.30
N GLU A 246 -8.75 -25.70 6.73
CA GLU A 246 -8.09 -24.99 7.80
C GLU A 246 -7.24 -23.87 7.19
N LEU A 247 -7.50 -22.67 7.67
CA LEU A 247 -6.77 -21.47 7.34
C LEU A 247 -5.95 -21.07 8.56
N LYS A 248 -4.64 -21.03 8.39
CA LYS A 248 -3.71 -20.59 9.42
C LYS A 248 -3.10 -19.28 8.97
N PHE A 249 -3.61 -18.18 9.52
CA PHE A 249 -3.07 -16.85 9.29
C PHE A 249 -1.96 -16.55 10.27
N HIS A 250 -0.87 -16.00 9.77
CA HIS A 250 0.20 -15.44 10.57
C HIS A 250 0.28 -13.95 10.22
N ASN A 251 -0.01 -13.07 11.16
CA ASN A 251 -0.09 -11.62 10.94
C ASN A 251 1.01 -10.89 11.72
N HIS A 252 1.93 -10.25 11.01
CA HIS A 252 2.97 -9.38 11.55
C HIS A 252 2.69 -7.89 11.30
N LEU A 253 1.52 -7.52 10.78
CA LEU A 253 1.13 -6.12 10.66
C LEU A 253 0.47 -5.64 11.97
N PRO A 254 0.71 -4.40 12.44
CA PRO A 254 0.13 -3.87 13.68
C PRO A 254 -1.35 -3.48 13.58
N VAL A 255 -2.14 -4.27 12.85
CA VAL A 255 -3.48 -3.93 12.37
C VAL A 255 -4.33 -5.18 12.24
N GLN A 256 -5.64 -4.99 12.44
CA GLN A 256 -6.61 -6.04 12.20
C GLN A 256 -6.82 -6.18 10.70
N THR A 257 -6.83 -7.42 10.22
CA THR A 257 -7.02 -7.71 8.80
C THR A 257 -8.31 -8.49 8.64
N ASN A 258 -9.15 -8.09 7.69
CA ASN A 258 -10.30 -8.89 7.27
C ASN A 258 -9.97 -9.52 5.92
N ALA A 259 -9.96 -10.84 5.88
CA ALA A 259 -9.75 -11.59 4.65
C ALA A 259 -11.08 -11.92 3.97
N THR A 260 -11.08 -11.86 2.65
CA THR A 260 -12.11 -12.43 1.78
C THR A 260 -11.46 -13.46 0.87
N ILE A 261 -12.00 -14.67 0.83
CA ILE A 261 -11.45 -15.78 0.06
C ILE A 261 -12.47 -16.19 -1.00
N ARG A 262 -12.02 -16.23 -2.25
CA ARG A 262 -12.83 -16.61 -3.42
C ARG A 262 -12.21 -17.84 -4.07
N PHE A 263 -13.03 -18.85 -4.30
CA PHE A 263 -12.64 -20.10 -4.94
C PHE A 263 -13.08 -20.07 -6.39
N ILE A 264 -12.14 -20.19 -7.31
CA ILE A 264 -12.34 -19.98 -8.74
C ILE A 264 -12.06 -21.29 -9.50
N ASP A 265 -12.95 -21.65 -10.40
CA ASP A 265 -12.80 -22.81 -11.27
C ASP A 265 -11.78 -22.59 -12.41
N MET A 266 -11.57 -23.60 -13.25
CA MET A 266 -10.66 -23.51 -14.40
C MET A 266 -11.11 -22.54 -15.51
N LEU A 267 -12.40 -22.18 -15.54
CA LEU A 267 -13.00 -21.27 -16.52
C LEU A 267 -13.00 -19.82 -16.02
N GLY A 268 -12.59 -19.57 -14.77
CA GLY A 268 -12.60 -18.26 -14.14
C GLY A 268 -13.90 -17.92 -13.41
N ASN A 269 -14.83 -18.86 -13.25
CA ASN A 269 -16.07 -18.64 -12.51
C ASN A 269 -15.84 -18.79 -11.00
N GLU A 270 -16.50 -17.94 -10.21
CA GLU A 270 -16.52 -18.06 -8.76
C GLU A 270 -17.43 -19.21 -8.34
N ILE A 271 -16.84 -20.22 -7.69
CA ILE A 271 -17.55 -21.37 -7.11
C ILE A 271 -18.18 -20.95 -5.79
N CYS A 272 -17.39 -20.36 -4.90
CA CYS A 272 -17.87 -19.85 -3.63
C CYS A 272 -16.97 -18.76 -3.08
N ARG A 273 -17.50 -18.07 -2.07
CA ARG A 273 -16.84 -16.98 -1.38
C ARG A 273 -17.05 -17.07 0.12
N LYS A 274 -16.01 -16.75 0.88
CA LYS A 274 -16.07 -16.58 2.34
C LYS A 274 -15.54 -15.18 2.67
N GLU A 275 -16.37 -14.37 3.30
CA GLU A 275 -16.10 -12.95 3.58
C GLU A 275 -15.98 -12.71 5.09
N ASN A 276 -15.43 -11.54 5.45
CA ASN A 276 -15.33 -11.08 6.84
C ASN A 276 -14.59 -12.07 7.75
N ILE A 277 -13.58 -12.75 7.21
CA ILE A 277 -12.71 -13.63 7.98
C ILE A 277 -11.77 -12.74 8.79
N SER A 278 -12.07 -12.58 10.08
CA SER A 278 -11.28 -11.72 10.94
C SER A 278 -9.95 -12.38 11.29
N VAL A 279 -8.87 -11.65 11.04
CA VAL A 279 -7.49 -12.03 11.36
C VAL A 279 -6.98 -11.04 12.40
N ASP A 280 -6.63 -11.58 13.56
CA ASP A 280 -6.23 -10.79 14.71
C ASP A 280 -4.87 -10.12 14.49
N SER A 281 -4.67 -9.00 15.19
CA SER A 281 -3.43 -8.24 15.16
C SER A 281 -2.47 -8.68 16.27
N PRO A 282 -1.16 -8.61 16.06
CA PRO A 282 -0.17 -8.72 17.12
C PRO A 282 -0.26 -7.58 18.14
N GLU A 283 0.39 -7.79 19.29
CA GLU A 283 0.64 -6.70 20.24
C GLU A 283 1.63 -5.69 19.64
N VAL A 284 1.42 -4.41 19.97
CA VAL A 284 2.20 -3.30 19.44
C VAL A 284 2.98 -2.58 20.55
N ASP A 285 4.17 -2.07 20.22
CA ASP A 285 4.92 -1.23 21.16
C ASP A 285 4.35 0.20 21.28
N ALA A 286 5.00 1.01 22.12
CA ALA A 286 4.64 2.42 22.32
C ALA A 286 4.70 3.28 21.05
N ASN A 287 5.39 2.82 20.00
CA ASN A 287 5.48 3.50 18.71
C ASN A 287 4.49 2.92 17.67
N GLY A 288 3.64 1.97 18.09
CA GLY A 288 2.61 1.36 17.24
C GLY A 288 3.13 0.26 16.33
N PHE A 289 4.30 -0.32 16.62
CA PHE A 289 4.87 -1.38 15.80
C PHE A 289 4.58 -2.77 16.34
N ALA A 290 4.28 -3.70 15.44
CA ALA A 290 4.17 -5.12 15.75
C ALA A 290 5.50 -5.65 16.34
N GLN A 291 5.37 -6.47 17.39
CA GLN A 291 6.50 -7.11 18.06
C GLN A 291 6.74 -8.55 17.56
N GLU A 292 5.73 -9.39 17.64
CA GLU A 292 5.77 -10.81 17.25
C GLU A 292 4.51 -11.15 16.45
N PRO A 293 4.56 -12.06 15.47
CA PRO A 293 3.40 -12.38 14.64
C PRO A 293 2.30 -13.06 15.47
N PHE A 294 1.06 -12.67 15.23
CA PHE A 294 -0.11 -13.33 15.81
C PHE A 294 -0.62 -14.43 14.89
N ILE A 295 -1.04 -15.56 15.45
CA ILE A 295 -1.56 -16.69 14.69
C ILE A 295 -3.08 -16.79 14.90
N THR A 296 -3.83 -16.78 13.80
CA THR A 296 -5.29 -17.00 13.81
C THR A 296 -5.60 -18.27 13.01
N ASP A 297 -6.17 -19.27 13.67
CA ASP A 297 -6.58 -20.53 13.07
C ASP A 297 -8.10 -20.53 12.85
N ILE A 298 -8.53 -20.79 11.61
CA ILE A 298 -9.93 -20.72 11.18
C ILE A 298 -10.29 -21.97 10.40
N LEU A 299 -11.37 -22.63 10.81
CA LEU A 299 -11.93 -23.78 10.11
C LEU A 299 -13.14 -23.36 9.27
N ILE A 300 -13.00 -23.41 7.96
CA ILE A 300 -14.12 -23.24 7.02
C ILE A 300 -14.73 -24.61 6.76
N LYS A 301 -16.01 -24.74 7.11
CA LYS A 301 -16.82 -25.92 6.77
C LYS A 301 -17.64 -25.65 5.52
N PHE A 302 -17.69 -26.64 4.63
CA PHE A 302 -18.51 -26.60 3.44
C PHE A 302 -19.75 -27.48 3.63
N ASN A 303 -20.89 -27.02 3.15
CA ASN A 303 -22.08 -27.86 3.10
C ASN A 303 -21.98 -28.89 1.96
N SER A 304 -22.92 -29.83 1.87
CA SER A 304 -22.85 -30.93 0.90
C SER A 304 -22.92 -30.49 -0.57
N SER A 305 -23.57 -29.36 -0.91
CA SER A 305 -23.56 -28.87 -2.29
C SER A 305 -22.24 -28.18 -2.60
N GLU A 306 -21.76 -27.33 -1.70
CA GLU A 306 -20.46 -26.65 -1.84
C GLU A 306 -19.31 -27.66 -1.94
N THR A 307 -19.34 -28.74 -1.14
CA THR A 307 -18.31 -29.80 -1.15
C THR A 307 -18.17 -30.47 -2.52
N LYS A 308 -19.25 -30.57 -3.30
CA LYS A 308 -19.21 -31.17 -4.64
C LYS A 308 -18.59 -30.23 -5.68
N GLU A 309 -18.72 -28.92 -5.51
CA GLU A 309 -18.27 -27.93 -6.47
C GLU A 309 -16.84 -27.46 -6.17
N ILE A 310 -16.51 -27.30 -4.90
CA ILE A 310 -15.21 -26.79 -4.42
C ILE A 310 -14.03 -27.64 -4.88
N LYS A 311 -14.24 -28.94 -5.15
CA LYS A 311 -13.22 -29.83 -5.72
C LYS A 311 -12.70 -29.36 -7.08
N ASN A 312 -13.50 -28.57 -7.81
CA ASN A 312 -13.17 -28.03 -9.12
C ASN A 312 -12.36 -26.73 -9.04
N THR A 313 -12.04 -26.25 -7.83
CA THR A 313 -11.21 -25.05 -7.62
C THR A 313 -9.85 -25.24 -8.27
N LYS A 314 -9.44 -24.26 -9.08
CA LYS A 314 -8.08 -24.14 -9.62
C LYS A 314 -7.32 -22.93 -9.11
N ASN A 315 -8.03 -21.87 -8.72
CA ASN A 315 -7.40 -20.72 -8.09
C ASN A 315 -8.14 -20.34 -6.81
N ILE A 316 -7.41 -19.94 -5.79
CA ILE A 316 -7.95 -19.31 -4.58
C ILE A 316 -7.44 -17.87 -4.57
N ILE A 317 -8.35 -16.91 -4.68
CA ILE A 317 -8.03 -15.49 -4.59
C ILE A 317 -8.29 -15.06 -3.16
N ILE A 318 -7.31 -14.40 -2.54
CA ILE A 318 -7.38 -13.88 -1.19
C ILE A 318 -7.23 -12.36 -1.25
N GLU A 319 -8.26 -11.66 -0.79
CA GLU A 319 -8.23 -10.22 -0.61
C GLU A 319 -8.06 -9.91 0.88
N TYR A 320 -7.02 -9.17 1.22
CA TYR A 320 -6.75 -8.67 2.56
C TYR A 320 -7.17 -7.20 2.63
N ALA A 321 -8.14 -6.89 3.47
CA ALA A 321 -8.48 -5.52 3.86
C ALA A 321 -7.87 -5.22 5.22
N ILE A 322 -6.90 -4.31 5.25
CA ILE A 322 -6.10 -3.96 6.40
C ILE A 322 -6.58 -2.61 6.93
N THR A 323 -7.01 -2.58 8.18
CA THR A 323 -7.53 -1.39 8.86
C THR A 323 -6.88 -1.20 10.23
N GLY A 324 -6.94 0.01 10.79
CA GLY A 324 -6.53 0.26 12.18
C GLY A 324 -7.13 -0.75 13.16
N LYS A 325 -6.39 -1.12 14.22
CA LYS A 325 -6.87 -2.03 15.29
C LYS A 325 -8.20 -1.58 15.90
N THR A 326 -8.44 -0.27 15.92
CA THR A 326 -9.72 0.37 16.20
C THR A 326 -9.99 1.46 15.17
N GLU A 327 -11.20 2.01 15.13
CA GLU A 327 -11.56 3.12 14.23
C GLU A 327 -10.70 4.38 14.40
N ASP A 328 -10.07 4.55 15.57
CA ASP A 328 -9.20 5.67 15.93
C ASP A 328 -7.71 5.31 15.95
N SER A 329 -7.36 4.05 15.68
CA SER A 329 -5.97 3.59 15.67
C SER A 329 -5.24 4.01 14.41
N GLN A 330 -4.04 4.56 14.57
CA GLN A 330 -3.09 4.74 13.48
C GLN A 330 -2.55 3.39 12.99
N ILE A 331 -2.00 3.38 11.78
CA ILE A 331 -1.38 2.20 11.17
C ILE A 331 0.09 2.55 10.92
N ASN A 332 1.03 1.86 11.55
CA ASN A 332 2.47 2.14 11.38
C ASN A 332 3.21 0.90 10.89
N ILE A 333 3.54 0.84 9.59
CA ILE A 333 4.02 -0.38 8.94
C ILE A 333 5.54 -0.36 8.75
N LYS A 334 6.22 -1.42 9.19
CA LYS A 334 7.63 -1.68 8.87
C LYS A 334 7.75 -2.35 7.51
N GLY A 335 8.88 -2.17 6.84
CA GLY A 335 9.17 -2.88 5.59
C GLY A 335 9.30 -4.40 5.74
N THR A 336 9.50 -4.86 6.97
CA THR A 336 9.58 -6.28 7.31
C THR A 336 8.23 -6.88 7.71
N ASP A 337 7.15 -6.11 7.71
CA ASP A 337 5.84 -6.62 8.10
C ASP A 337 5.14 -7.35 6.95
N TRP A 338 4.34 -8.34 7.31
CA TRP A 338 3.70 -9.26 6.37
C TRP A 338 2.46 -9.91 6.97
N VAL A 339 1.60 -10.44 6.11
CA VAL A 339 0.54 -11.40 6.44
C VAL A 339 0.76 -12.64 5.60
N LYS A 340 0.76 -13.81 6.24
CA LYS A 340 0.81 -15.11 5.57
C LYS A 340 -0.44 -15.89 5.86
N LEU A 341 -0.87 -16.67 4.88
CA LEU A 341 -1.95 -17.62 5.01
C LEU A 341 -1.44 -18.98 4.53
N PHE A 342 -1.61 -20.00 5.35
CA PHE A 342 -1.46 -21.40 4.96
C PHE A 342 -2.85 -22.04 4.88
N ILE A 343 -3.13 -22.73 3.77
CA ILE A 343 -4.40 -23.43 3.57
C ILE A 343 -4.14 -24.92 3.54
N SER A 344 -4.86 -25.66 4.38
CA SER A 344 -4.88 -27.13 4.38
C SER A 344 -6.30 -27.62 4.22
N ALA A 345 -6.49 -28.67 3.42
CA ALA A 345 -7.77 -29.34 3.26
C ALA A 345 -7.83 -30.60 4.10
N TYR A 346 -8.96 -30.77 4.80
CA TYR A 346 -9.32 -31.98 5.52
C TYR A 346 -10.51 -32.61 4.82
N ILE A 347 -10.25 -33.69 4.10
CA ILE A 347 -11.24 -34.45 3.35
C ILE A 347 -11.60 -35.68 4.15
N LYS A 348 -12.87 -35.84 4.50
CA LYS A 348 -13.41 -37.09 5.00
C LYS A 348 -14.20 -37.74 3.88
N GLY A 349 -13.95 -39.03 3.67
CA GLY A 349 -14.58 -39.75 2.59
C GLY A 349 -14.50 -41.24 2.78
N THR A 350 -15.05 -41.95 1.80
CA THR A 350 -15.14 -43.41 1.82
C THR A 350 -14.46 -43.99 0.60
N VAL A 351 -13.64 -45.02 0.82
CA VAL A 351 -13.08 -45.86 -0.24
C VAL A 351 -13.91 -47.13 -0.30
N ASN A 352 -14.48 -47.40 -1.46
CA ASN A 352 -15.11 -48.68 -1.75
C ASN A 352 -14.07 -49.62 -2.36
N GLN A 353 -13.78 -50.74 -1.69
CA GLN A 353 -12.91 -51.79 -2.23
C GLN A 353 -13.67 -53.11 -2.33
N ASN A 354 -13.37 -53.86 -3.40
CA ASN A 354 -13.82 -55.24 -3.50
C ASN A 354 -12.85 -56.15 -2.73
N ILE A 355 -13.37 -56.93 -1.79
CA ILE A 355 -12.61 -57.89 -0.99
C ILE A 355 -11.82 -58.87 -1.86
N ASP A 356 -12.34 -59.27 -3.02
CA ASP A 356 -11.65 -60.18 -3.93
C ASP A 356 -10.36 -59.54 -4.53
N ASP A 357 -10.32 -58.21 -4.70
CA ASP A 357 -9.15 -57.50 -5.24
C ASP A 357 -8.04 -57.32 -4.18
N ILE A 358 -8.41 -57.32 -2.90
CA ILE A 358 -7.47 -57.21 -1.77
C ILE A 358 -6.81 -58.57 -1.51
N ILE A 359 -7.58 -59.66 -1.56
CA ILE A 359 -7.09 -61.02 -1.25
C ILE A 359 -6.17 -61.58 -2.35
N ASN A 360 -6.29 -61.07 -3.59
CA ASN A 360 -5.49 -61.51 -4.74
C ASN A 360 -4.19 -60.69 -4.95
N LYS A 361 -3.89 -59.72 -4.07
CA LYS A 361 -2.59 -59.05 -3.95
C LYS A 361 -1.81 -59.63 -2.78
#